data_AF-A0A6V6YSA4-F1
#
_entry.id   AF-A0A6V6YSA4-F1
#
_cell.length_a   1.000
_cell.length_b   1.000
_cell.length_c   1.000
_cell.angle_alpha   90.00
_cell.angle_beta   90.00
_cell.angle_gamma   90.00
#
_symmetry.space_group_name_H-M   'P 1'
#
loop_
_entity.id
_entity.type
_entity.pdbx_description
1 polymer ?
#
loop_
_entity_poly.entity_id
_entity_poly.type
_entity_poly.pdbx_seq_one_letter_code
_entity_poly.pdbx_strand_id
1 'polypeptide(L)'
;MSKKKIPSLPKLLKSKIYKTGQTRGADDDVIFQNRVNRNSTVLIPYDFFDLTSQAPDNEGKFENGFIVLINPVDYFWKENFEIEMMSKGLELGKNAILFYETRQQWNEYNPINKKLKPATNRTEPLGGVFVARVPSTTSSGDEKISYGFNISKLKGAGIRVYEYASKEVMKDCQDQLEYLFWLCFDSEKVALEAGMSIEQIKERKSYIEEVCKERKLSEHKLLKENRMIDNNENTVCPLCLEKLKGIGFLSRLVQAEGRIVPDLTVTEINLFHIKELRTGAFNHKPYNLGWGHHHCNVVCKDSGIIDTLKWMKIIVDKNLNEGIEF
;
A
#
# COMPACT_ATOMS: atom_id res chain seq x y z
N MET A 1 -7.06 17.06 -34.81
CA MET A 1 -7.26 17.95 -33.65
C MET A 1 -6.15 17.65 -32.65
N SER A 2 -5.29 18.63 -32.32
CA SER A 2 -4.26 18.43 -31.29
C SER A 2 -4.96 18.18 -29.95
N LYS A 3 -4.59 17.09 -29.25
CA LYS A 3 -5.08 16.87 -27.89
C LYS A 3 -4.65 18.08 -27.05
N LYS A 4 -5.61 18.88 -26.59
CA LYS A 4 -5.36 20.02 -25.72
C LYS A 4 -4.61 19.51 -24.49
N LYS A 5 -3.43 20.08 -24.23
CA LYS A 5 -2.56 19.63 -23.14
C LYS A 5 -3.14 20.13 -21.82
N ILE A 6 -3.70 19.21 -21.02
CA ILE A 6 -4.25 19.55 -19.71
C ILE A 6 -3.15 20.15 -18.81
N PRO A 7 -3.44 21.26 -18.09
CA PRO A 7 -2.49 21.86 -17.15
C PRO A 7 -1.97 20.85 -16.12
N SER A 8 -0.69 20.94 -15.77
CA SER A 8 -0.10 20.09 -14.74
C SER A 8 -0.44 20.63 -13.35
N LEU A 9 -0.73 19.72 -12.41
CA LEU A 9 -0.77 20.05 -10.98
C LEU A 9 0.60 20.54 -10.48
N PRO A 10 0.63 21.26 -9.33
CA PRO A 10 1.85 21.57 -8.61
C PRO A 10 2.70 20.33 -8.36
N LYS A 11 4.02 20.46 -8.48
CA LYS A 11 4.97 19.32 -8.49
C LYS A 11 4.83 18.40 -7.28
N LEU A 12 4.67 18.96 -6.08
CA LEU A 12 4.53 18.18 -4.85
C LEU A 12 3.22 17.40 -4.82
N LEU A 13 2.10 18.06 -5.13
CA LEU A 13 0.79 17.41 -5.23
C LEU A 13 0.80 16.28 -6.27
N LYS A 14 1.31 16.55 -7.48
CA LYS A 14 1.46 15.55 -8.55
C LYS A 14 2.29 14.35 -8.10
N SER A 15 3.43 14.60 -7.45
CA SER A 15 4.29 13.53 -6.93
C SER A 15 3.58 12.71 -5.84
N LYS A 16 2.79 13.37 -4.99
CA LYS A 16 2.04 12.73 -3.92
C LYS A 16 0.95 11.81 -4.45
N ILE A 17 0.15 12.28 -5.41
CA ILE A 17 -0.86 11.47 -6.12
C ILE A 17 -0.19 10.30 -6.85
N TYR A 18 0.88 10.55 -7.61
CA TYR A 18 1.60 9.47 -8.30
C TYR A 18 2.08 8.37 -7.34
N LYS A 19 2.62 8.75 -6.18
CA LYS A 19 3.13 7.83 -5.16
C LYS A 19 2.05 6.99 -4.47
N THR A 20 0.76 7.28 -4.63
CA THR A 20 -0.30 6.46 -4.02
C THR A 20 -0.44 5.10 -4.70
N GLY A 21 -0.10 5.03 -5.99
CA GLY A 21 -0.04 3.78 -6.76
C GLY A 21 1.18 2.91 -6.44
N GLN A 22 2.02 3.31 -5.49
CA GLN A 22 3.23 2.58 -5.10
C GLN A 22 3.08 1.92 -3.72
N THR A 23 3.72 0.76 -3.55
CA THR A 23 3.87 0.09 -2.25
C THR A 23 4.92 0.78 -1.38
N ARG A 24 4.85 0.56 -0.06
CA ARG A 24 5.80 1.06 0.93
C ARG A 24 5.96 0.07 2.08
N GLY A 25 7.01 0.24 2.88
CA GLY A 25 7.18 -0.55 4.12
C GLY A 25 7.79 -1.94 3.90
N ALA A 26 8.55 -2.10 2.82
CA ALA A 26 9.47 -3.22 2.67
C ALA A 26 10.89 -2.72 2.92
N ASP A 27 11.64 -3.44 3.75
CA ASP A 27 13.06 -3.20 4.03
C ASP A 27 13.94 -4.24 3.31
N ASP A 28 15.21 -4.27 3.70
CA ASP A 28 16.23 -5.13 3.10
C ASP A 28 16.26 -6.55 3.68
N ASP A 29 15.45 -6.80 4.71
CA ASP A 29 15.36 -8.05 5.44
C ASP A 29 14.17 -8.90 4.96
N VAL A 30 13.19 -8.30 4.28
CA VAL A 30 12.03 -9.01 3.73
C VAL A 30 12.19 -9.40 2.26
N ILE A 31 11.28 -10.27 1.79
CA ILE A 31 11.18 -10.68 0.38
C ILE A 31 10.44 -9.66 -0.49
N PHE A 32 9.74 -8.68 0.11
CA PHE A 32 8.90 -7.75 -0.62
C PHE A 32 9.70 -6.64 -1.31
N GLN A 33 9.17 -6.12 -2.42
CA GLN A 33 9.72 -4.97 -3.13
C GLN A 33 9.22 -3.66 -2.50
N ASN A 34 10.11 -2.69 -2.36
CA ASN A 34 9.79 -1.36 -1.87
C ASN A 34 9.62 -0.36 -3.03
N ARG A 35 8.64 0.55 -2.93
CA ARG A 35 8.39 1.63 -3.90
C ARG A 35 8.18 1.17 -5.34
N VAL A 36 7.51 0.02 -5.52
CA VAL A 36 7.06 -0.49 -6.83
C VAL A 36 5.57 -0.26 -7.01
N ASN A 37 5.07 -0.34 -8.24
CA ASN A 37 3.63 -0.19 -8.50
C ASN A 37 2.83 -1.33 -7.86
N ARG A 38 1.61 -1.04 -7.40
CA ARG A 38 0.72 -2.01 -6.76
C ARG A 38 0.17 -3.10 -7.68
N ASN A 39 0.45 -3.03 -8.97
CA ASN A 39 0.15 -4.12 -9.90
C ASN A 39 1.34 -5.03 -10.21
N SER A 40 2.47 -4.85 -9.52
CA SER A 40 3.67 -5.69 -9.68
C SER A 40 3.39 -7.14 -9.26
N THR A 41 4.33 -8.06 -9.52
CA THR A 41 4.19 -9.49 -9.16
C THR A 41 3.73 -9.66 -7.73
N VAL A 42 2.67 -10.45 -7.55
CA VAL A 42 2.03 -10.65 -6.25
C VAL A 42 2.63 -11.85 -5.52
N LEU A 43 3.01 -11.68 -4.26
CA LEU A 43 3.43 -12.79 -3.40
C LEU A 43 2.26 -13.25 -2.55
N ILE A 44 1.90 -14.53 -2.67
CA ILE A 44 0.76 -15.15 -2.00
C ILE A 44 1.28 -16.22 -1.04
N PRO A 45 1.16 -16.06 0.29
CA PRO A 45 1.41 -17.17 1.20
C PRO A 45 0.45 -18.33 0.92
N TYR A 46 0.94 -19.56 0.93
CA TYR A 46 0.15 -20.75 0.58
C TYR A 46 -1.18 -20.84 1.34
N ASP A 47 -1.17 -20.53 2.65
CA ASP A 47 -2.35 -20.55 3.52
C ASP A 47 -3.48 -19.63 3.06
N PHE A 48 -3.17 -18.60 2.27
CA PHE A 48 -4.13 -17.66 1.72
C PHE A 48 -4.44 -17.90 0.24
N PHE A 49 -3.82 -18.92 -0.40
CA PHE A 49 -3.96 -19.14 -1.83
C PHE A 49 -5.41 -19.35 -2.26
N ASP A 50 -6.18 -20.17 -1.54
CA ASP A 50 -7.59 -20.39 -1.90
C ASP A 50 -8.44 -19.11 -1.80
N LEU A 51 -8.11 -18.24 -0.85
CA LEU A 51 -8.79 -16.95 -0.67
C LEU A 51 -8.36 -15.90 -1.70
N THR A 52 -7.12 -15.95 -2.19
CA THR A 52 -6.51 -14.87 -2.98
C THR A 52 -5.88 -15.31 -4.30
N SER A 53 -6.22 -16.50 -4.79
CA SER A 53 -5.74 -17.02 -6.08
C SER A 53 -6.22 -16.20 -7.28
N GLN A 54 -7.29 -15.41 -7.10
CA GLN A 54 -7.86 -14.54 -8.11
C GLN A 54 -7.69 -13.07 -7.75
N ALA A 55 -7.33 -12.25 -8.74
CA ALA A 55 -7.37 -10.80 -8.62
C ALA A 55 -8.82 -10.30 -8.45
N PRO A 56 -9.04 -9.16 -7.78
CA PRO A 56 -10.38 -8.58 -7.59
C PRO A 56 -11.00 -8.04 -8.89
N ASP A 57 -10.20 -7.91 -9.94
CA ASP A 57 -10.53 -7.36 -11.26
C ASP A 57 -9.82 -8.17 -12.35
N ASN A 58 -9.80 -7.66 -13.60
CA ASN A 58 -9.08 -8.27 -14.73
C ASN A 58 -9.40 -9.76 -14.95
N GLU A 59 -10.69 -10.14 -14.83
CA GLU A 59 -11.15 -11.52 -14.97
C GLU A 59 -10.42 -12.50 -14.03
N GLY A 60 -10.06 -12.03 -12.83
CA GLY A 60 -9.36 -12.84 -11.82
C GLY A 60 -7.85 -12.95 -12.03
N LYS A 61 -7.25 -12.22 -12.99
CA LYS A 61 -5.82 -12.33 -13.31
C LYS A 61 -5.02 -11.15 -12.77
N PHE A 62 -3.94 -11.45 -12.05
CA PHE A 62 -2.95 -10.45 -11.66
C PHE A 62 -2.14 -9.99 -12.88
N GLU A 63 -2.13 -8.68 -13.16
CA GLU A 63 -1.48 -8.09 -14.36
C GLU A 63 -0.01 -8.50 -14.56
N ASN A 64 0.74 -8.73 -13.48
CA ASN A 64 2.14 -9.16 -13.53
C ASN A 64 2.37 -10.54 -12.85
N GLY A 65 1.33 -11.37 -12.84
CA GLY A 65 1.34 -12.71 -12.28
C GLY A 65 1.51 -12.73 -10.76
N PHE A 66 1.71 -13.94 -10.23
CA PHE A 66 1.92 -14.19 -8.82
C PHE A 66 3.00 -15.25 -8.59
N ILE A 67 3.51 -15.30 -7.37
CA ILE A 67 4.37 -16.36 -6.85
C ILE A 67 3.79 -16.81 -5.52
N VAL A 68 3.53 -18.11 -5.38
CA VAL A 68 3.09 -18.69 -4.12
C VAL A 68 4.29 -19.02 -3.25
N LEU A 69 4.26 -18.53 -2.01
CA LEU A 69 5.27 -18.77 -1.00
C LEU A 69 4.88 -20.03 -0.21
N ILE A 70 5.67 -21.08 -0.37
CA ILE A 70 5.49 -22.38 0.27
C ILE A 70 6.40 -22.46 1.49
N ASN A 71 5.84 -22.84 2.64
CA ASN A 71 6.65 -23.13 3.82
C ASN A 71 7.45 -24.43 3.60
N PRO A 72 8.78 -24.42 3.78
CA PRO A 72 9.60 -25.61 3.58
C PRO A 72 9.24 -26.76 4.53
N VAL A 73 8.72 -26.46 5.74
CA VAL A 73 8.26 -27.50 6.67
C VAL A 73 7.13 -28.30 6.04
N ASP A 74 6.09 -27.62 5.55
CA ASP A 74 4.95 -28.27 4.92
C ASP A 74 5.37 -29.08 3.70
N TYR A 75 6.24 -28.51 2.86
CA TYR A 75 6.69 -29.18 1.65
C TYR A 75 7.44 -30.49 1.90
N PHE A 76 8.33 -30.53 2.91
CA PHE A 76 9.15 -31.71 3.16
C PHE A 76 8.54 -32.68 4.19
N TRP A 77 7.67 -32.21 5.09
CA TRP A 77 7.11 -33.02 6.17
C TRP A 77 5.74 -33.60 5.82
N LYS A 78 4.88 -32.85 5.12
CA LYS A 78 3.51 -33.29 4.83
C LYS A 78 3.51 -34.28 3.67
N GLU A 79 3.00 -35.47 3.93
CA GLU A 79 2.85 -36.50 2.92
C GLU A 79 1.94 -36.01 1.77
N ASN A 80 2.31 -36.30 0.52
CA ASN A 80 1.57 -35.93 -0.68
C ASN A 80 1.36 -34.43 -0.91
N PHE A 81 2.15 -33.55 -0.28
CA PHE A 81 1.99 -32.10 -0.44
C PHE A 81 2.22 -31.62 -1.88
N GLU A 82 3.14 -32.26 -2.62
CA GLU A 82 3.33 -31.96 -4.05
C GLU A 82 2.08 -32.23 -4.88
N ILE A 83 1.34 -33.32 -4.56
CA ILE A 83 0.09 -33.67 -5.24
C ILE A 83 -0.99 -32.63 -4.92
N GLU A 84 -1.06 -32.19 -3.66
CA GLU A 84 -1.96 -31.12 -3.23
C GLU A 84 -1.67 -29.81 -3.98
N MET A 85 -0.40 -29.40 -4.06
CA MET A 85 0.02 -28.24 -4.84
C MET A 85 -0.37 -28.37 -6.32
N MET A 86 -0.07 -29.50 -6.95
CA MET A 86 -0.41 -29.76 -8.35
C MET A 86 -1.93 -29.70 -8.59
N SER A 87 -2.74 -30.19 -7.66
CA SER A 87 -4.22 -30.11 -7.75
C SER A 87 -4.74 -28.66 -7.76
N LYS A 88 -3.97 -27.74 -7.19
CA LYS A 88 -4.21 -26.29 -7.19
C LYS A 88 -3.52 -25.56 -8.37
N GLY A 89 -2.88 -26.30 -9.28
CA GLY A 89 -2.12 -25.75 -10.40
C GLY A 89 -0.79 -25.10 -9.99
N LEU A 90 -0.21 -25.50 -8.86
CA LEU A 90 1.04 -24.96 -8.33
C LEU A 90 2.21 -25.92 -8.57
N GLU A 91 3.32 -25.37 -9.04
CA GLU A 91 4.55 -26.10 -9.31
C GLU A 91 5.78 -25.29 -8.87
N LEU A 92 6.67 -25.93 -8.11
CA LEU A 92 7.90 -25.29 -7.65
C LEU A 92 8.78 -24.86 -8.83
N GLY A 93 9.26 -23.62 -8.76
CA GLY A 93 10.10 -23.03 -9.80
C GLY A 93 9.35 -22.49 -11.02
N LYS A 94 8.03 -22.68 -11.10
CA LYS A 94 7.16 -22.04 -12.10
C LYS A 94 6.35 -20.89 -11.52
N ASN A 95 5.45 -21.20 -10.59
CA ASN A 95 4.56 -20.25 -9.94
C ASN A 95 4.55 -20.40 -8.40
N ALA A 96 5.36 -21.31 -7.85
CA ALA A 96 5.57 -21.48 -6.42
C ALA A 96 7.05 -21.57 -6.07
N ILE A 97 7.43 -21.14 -4.85
CA ILE A 97 8.80 -21.24 -4.31
C ILE A 97 8.79 -21.61 -2.83
N LEU A 98 9.80 -22.34 -2.38
CA LEU A 98 10.07 -22.55 -0.97
C LEU A 98 10.60 -21.26 -0.33
N PHE A 99 9.93 -20.78 0.71
CA PHE A 99 10.31 -19.56 1.42
C PHE A 99 10.83 -19.87 2.83
N TYR A 100 12.12 -19.66 3.03
CA TYR A 100 12.78 -19.85 4.32
C TYR A 100 12.86 -18.53 5.08
N GLU A 101 12.20 -18.48 6.23
CA GLU A 101 12.09 -17.29 7.09
C GLU A 101 12.76 -17.48 8.45
N THR A 102 12.90 -18.73 8.91
CA THR A 102 13.46 -19.04 10.23
C THR A 102 14.76 -19.84 10.16
N ARG A 103 15.57 -19.74 11.21
CA ARG A 103 16.81 -20.52 11.36
C ARG A 103 16.52 -22.02 11.43
N GLN A 104 15.43 -22.40 12.09
CA GLN A 104 14.99 -23.78 12.20
C GLN A 104 14.69 -24.37 10.82
N GLN A 105 13.85 -23.69 10.02
CA GLN A 105 13.56 -24.10 8.64
C GLN A 105 14.84 -24.30 7.82
N TRP A 106 15.79 -23.37 7.91
CA TRP A 106 17.05 -23.45 7.19
C TRP A 106 17.92 -24.62 7.61
N ASN A 107 18.01 -24.90 8.91
CA ASN A 107 18.87 -25.95 9.43
C ASN A 107 18.30 -27.35 9.14
N GLU A 108 17.00 -27.55 9.38
CA GLU A 108 16.33 -28.84 9.19
C GLU A 108 16.15 -29.19 7.71
N TYR A 109 15.82 -28.20 6.88
CA TYR A 109 15.47 -28.40 5.47
C TYR A 109 16.45 -27.71 4.52
N ASN A 110 17.74 -27.70 4.86
CA ASN A 110 18.75 -26.91 4.16
C ASN A 110 18.73 -27.12 2.62
N PRO A 111 18.41 -26.06 1.83
CA PRO A 111 18.26 -26.19 0.38
C PRO A 111 19.60 -26.40 -0.34
N ILE A 112 20.72 -25.98 0.25
CA ILE A 112 22.06 -26.15 -0.31
C ILE A 112 22.49 -27.62 -0.23
N ASN A 113 22.25 -28.28 0.90
CA ASN A 113 22.52 -29.71 1.06
C ASN A 113 21.68 -30.55 0.09
N LYS A 114 20.47 -30.07 -0.23
CA LYS A 114 19.56 -30.65 -1.23
C LYS A 114 19.86 -30.24 -2.67
N LYS A 115 20.94 -29.49 -2.93
CA LYS A 115 21.38 -29.01 -4.26
C LYS A 115 20.31 -28.18 -5.00
N LEU A 116 19.41 -27.52 -4.28
CA LEU A 116 18.40 -26.65 -4.84
C LEU A 116 19.04 -25.31 -5.27
N LYS A 117 18.42 -24.64 -6.26
CA LYS A 117 18.89 -23.34 -6.76
C LYS A 117 17.97 -22.20 -6.31
N PRO A 118 18.53 -21.04 -5.90
CA PRO A 118 17.72 -19.90 -5.51
C PRO A 118 17.01 -19.29 -6.72
N ALA A 119 15.80 -18.79 -6.52
CA ALA A 119 15.02 -18.12 -7.56
C ALA A 119 15.66 -16.78 -7.99
N THR A 120 15.57 -16.48 -9.28
CA THR A 120 16.20 -15.32 -9.92
C THR A 120 15.24 -14.49 -10.78
N ASN A 121 14.09 -15.04 -11.18
CA ASN A 121 13.07 -14.36 -11.97
C ASN A 121 11.76 -14.21 -11.19
N ARG A 122 11.03 -13.12 -11.46
CA ARG A 122 9.70 -12.86 -10.85
C ARG A 122 8.55 -13.42 -11.69
N THR A 123 8.86 -13.92 -12.87
CA THR A 123 7.90 -14.48 -13.83
C THR A 123 8.30 -15.91 -14.12
N GLU A 124 7.32 -16.75 -14.42
CA GLU A 124 7.54 -18.12 -14.85
C GLU A 124 8.46 -18.17 -16.09
N PRO A 125 9.50 -19.03 -16.12
CA PRO A 125 10.02 -19.83 -15.00
C PRO A 125 10.90 -18.99 -14.05
N LEU A 126 10.81 -19.28 -12.74
CA LEU A 126 11.44 -18.49 -11.67
C LEU A 126 12.96 -18.62 -11.58
N GLY A 127 13.56 -19.53 -12.37
CA GLY A 127 15.01 -19.74 -12.43
C GLY A 127 15.61 -20.51 -11.23
N GLY A 128 14.78 -20.83 -10.24
CA GLY A 128 15.13 -21.60 -9.05
C GLY A 128 13.87 -21.88 -8.23
N VAL A 129 14.01 -22.66 -7.15
CA VAL A 129 12.87 -23.21 -6.39
C VAL A 129 12.78 -22.69 -4.96
N PHE A 130 13.74 -21.89 -4.50
CA PHE A 130 13.72 -21.35 -3.14
C PHE A 130 14.18 -19.89 -3.04
N VAL A 131 13.81 -19.27 -1.93
CA VAL A 131 14.27 -17.95 -1.48
C VAL A 131 14.44 -17.99 0.04
N ALA A 132 15.41 -17.26 0.58
CA ALA A 132 15.66 -17.22 2.01
C ALA A 132 15.82 -15.79 2.51
N ARG A 133 15.15 -15.48 3.61
CA ARG A 133 15.25 -14.23 4.38
C ARG A 133 15.24 -14.61 5.86
N VAL A 134 16.37 -15.14 6.35
CA VAL A 134 16.49 -15.55 7.75
C VAL A 134 17.32 -14.51 8.48
N PRO A 135 16.76 -13.86 9.53
CA PRO A 135 17.50 -12.88 10.30
C PRO A 135 18.68 -13.51 11.04
N SER A 136 19.63 -12.67 11.44
CA SER A 136 20.66 -13.04 12.41
C SER A 136 20.02 -13.29 13.77
N THR A 137 20.57 -14.22 14.54
CA THR A 137 20.18 -14.44 15.93
C THR A 137 21.19 -13.75 16.86
N THR A 138 20.86 -13.62 18.16
CA THR A 138 21.79 -13.08 19.17
C THR A 138 22.92 -14.05 19.53
N SER A 139 22.89 -15.27 18.99
CA SER A 139 23.93 -16.27 19.19
C SER A 139 25.16 -15.92 18.37
N SER A 140 26.33 -15.90 19.01
CA SER A 140 27.62 -15.65 18.38
C SER A 140 27.88 -16.64 17.25
N GLY A 141 27.92 -16.15 16.00
CA GLY A 141 28.26 -16.93 14.80
C GLY A 141 27.13 -17.09 13.77
N ASP A 142 25.89 -16.75 14.11
CA ASP A 142 24.75 -16.86 13.18
C ASP A 142 24.62 -15.62 12.28
N GLU A 143 25.28 -15.66 11.12
CA GLU A 143 25.11 -14.61 10.10
C GLU A 143 23.72 -14.65 9.45
N LYS A 144 23.26 -13.48 8.98
CA LYS A 144 22.02 -13.33 8.20
C LYS A 144 22.08 -14.20 6.94
N ILE A 145 21.03 -14.97 6.67
CA ILE A 145 20.91 -15.75 5.45
C ILE A 145 20.00 -15.03 4.46
N SER A 146 20.55 -14.71 3.29
CA SER A 146 19.82 -14.03 2.22
C SER A 146 20.14 -14.66 0.87
N TYR A 147 19.19 -15.40 0.31
CA TYR A 147 19.29 -16.03 -1.02
C TYR A 147 18.06 -15.70 -1.86
N GLY A 148 18.27 -15.55 -3.17
CA GLY A 148 17.23 -15.17 -4.14
C GLY A 148 16.81 -13.71 -4.01
N PHE A 149 16.63 -13.01 -5.13
CA PHE A 149 16.19 -11.61 -5.16
C PHE A 149 16.96 -10.65 -4.23
N ASN A 150 18.28 -10.85 -4.07
CA ASN A 150 19.12 -10.14 -3.09
C ASN A 150 20.18 -9.22 -3.73
N ILE A 151 20.27 -9.16 -5.07
CA ILE A 151 21.14 -8.22 -5.78
C ILE A 151 20.39 -6.92 -6.11
N SER A 152 21.11 -5.79 -6.18
CA SER A 152 20.54 -4.42 -6.28
C SER A 152 19.47 -4.25 -7.36
N LYS A 153 19.63 -4.86 -8.55
CA LYS A 153 18.64 -4.80 -9.65
C LYS A 153 17.47 -5.79 -9.50
N LEU A 154 17.60 -6.80 -8.64
CA LEU A 154 16.60 -7.85 -8.41
C LEU A 154 16.13 -7.89 -6.96
N LYS A 155 16.23 -6.79 -6.22
CA LYS A 155 15.85 -6.77 -4.80
C LYS A 155 14.34 -6.98 -4.64
N GLY A 156 13.98 -7.98 -3.84
CA GLY A 156 12.60 -8.38 -3.57
C GLY A 156 11.91 -9.09 -4.75
N ALA A 157 11.00 -9.99 -4.44
CA ALA A 157 10.32 -10.87 -5.41
C ALA A 157 8.97 -10.31 -5.90
N GLY A 158 8.33 -9.44 -5.13
CA GLY A 158 7.02 -8.89 -5.46
C GLY A 158 6.41 -8.07 -4.33
N ILE A 159 5.13 -7.78 -4.42
CA ILE A 159 4.33 -7.06 -3.41
C ILE A 159 3.52 -8.05 -2.56
N ARG A 160 2.99 -7.60 -1.43
CA ARG A 160 2.06 -8.41 -0.63
C ARG A 160 0.72 -8.50 -1.35
N VAL A 161 0.06 -9.65 -1.32
CA VAL A 161 -1.23 -9.85 -2.02
C VAL A 161 -2.30 -8.82 -1.65
N TYR A 162 -2.38 -8.42 -0.39
CA TYR A 162 -3.34 -7.41 0.06
C TYR A 162 -3.03 -5.98 -0.39
N GLU A 163 -1.84 -5.73 -0.95
CA GLU A 163 -1.46 -4.43 -1.50
C GLU A 163 -1.88 -4.26 -2.97
N TYR A 164 -2.30 -5.35 -3.62
CA TYR A 164 -2.59 -5.37 -5.05
C TYR A 164 -3.72 -4.41 -5.43
N ALA A 165 -3.47 -3.67 -6.50
CA ALA A 165 -4.45 -2.90 -7.24
C ALA A 165 -4.02 -2.86 -8.71
N SER A 166 -4.94 -3.12 -9.63
CA SER A 166 -4.65 -3.05 -11.06
C SER A 166 -4.30 -1.64 -11.50
N LYS A 167 -3.73 -1.52 -12.70
CA LYS A 167 -3.43 -0.23 -13.32
C LYS A 167 -4.66 0.67 -13.43
N GLU A 168 -5.82 0.10 -13.75
CA GLU A 168 -7.08 0.84 -13.83
C GLU A 168 -7.51 1.33 -12.45
N VAL A 169 -7.55 0.44 -11.45
CA VAL A 169 -7.92 0.82 -10.08
C VAL A 169 -6.98 1.87 -9.50
N MET A 170 -5.67 1.75 -9.74
CA MET A 170 -4.69 2.76 -9.34
C MET A 170 -4.96 4.11 -10.00
N LYS A 171 -5.36 4.13 -11.27
CA LYS A 171 -5.70 5.37 -11.97
C LYS A 171 -6.95 6.01 -11.38
N ASP A 172 -7.97 5.21 -11.08
CA ASP A 172 -9.22 5.69 -10.47
C ASP A 172 -9.01 6.26 -9.09
N CYS A 173 -8.17 5.60 -8.30
CA CYS A 173 -7.73 6.09 -7.00
C CYS A 173 -7.04 7.45 -7.15
N GLN A 174 -6.12 7.59 -8.11
CA GLN A 174 -5.39 8.84 -8.34
C GLN A 174 -6.33 9.96 -8.78
N ASP A 175 -7.31 9.67 -9.64
CA ASP A 175 -8.28 10.65 -10.11
C ASP A 175 -9.23 11.10 -9.00
N GLN A 176 -9.78 10.17 -8.22
CA GLN A 176 -10.65 10.50 -7.09
C GLN A 176 -9.88 11.30 -6.02
N LEU A 177 -8.62 10.94 -5.74
CA LEU A 177 -7.79 11.68 -4.81
C LEU A 177 -7.47 13.09 -5.31
N GLU A 178 -7.27 13.28 -6.61
CA GLU A 178 -7.14 14.62 -7.17
C GLU A 178 -8.45 15.41 -7.04
N TYR A 179 -9.58 14.80 -7.34
CA TYR A 179 -10.89 15.42 -7.16
C TYR A 179 -11.09 15.88 -5.71
N LEU A 180 -10.75 15.04 -4.73
CA LEU A 180 -10.77 15.41 -3.31
C LEU A 180 -9.80 16.55 -2.96
N PHE A 181 -8.67 16.71 -3.67
CA PHE A 181 -7.83 17.89 -3.46
C PHE A 181 -8.57 19.18 -3.87
N TRP A 182 -9.30 19.16 -4.98
CA TRP A 182 -10.06 20.32 -5.46
C TRP A 182 -11.31 20.65 -4.64
N LEU A 183 -11.74 19.71 -3.79
CA LEU A 183 -12.77 19.92 -2.76
C LEU A 183 -12.20 20.44 -1.42
N CYS A 184 -10.87 20.65 -1.31
CA CYS A 184 -10.32 21.39 -0.17
C CYS A 184 -10.70 22.88 -0.30
N PHE A 185 -11.16 23.49 0.79
CA PHE A 185 -11.79 24.82 0.75
C PHE A 185 -10.89 25.97 0.26
N ASP A 186 -9.56 25.80 0.32
CA ASP A 186 -8.55 26.76 -0.12
C ASP A 186 -7.75 26.28 -1.36
N SER A 187 -8.18 25.19 -2.03
CA SER A 187 -7.38 24.53 -3.08
C SER A 187 -7.02 25.46 -4.24
N GLU A 188 -7.90 26.38 -4.64
CA GLU A 188 -7.65 27.33 -5.73
C GLU A 188 -6.58 28.35 -5.35
N LYS A 189 -6.67 28.93 -4.14
CA LYS A 189 -5.67 29.85 -3.61
C LYS A 189 -4.30 29.17 -3.54
N VAL A 190 -4.26 27.95 -3.02
CA VAL A 190 -3.04 27.15 -2.89
C VAL A 190 -2.43 26.82 -4.26
N ALA A 191 -3.26 26.47 -5.25
CA ALA A 191 -2.79 26.20 -6.61
C ALA A 191 -2.22 27.46 -7.28
N LEU A 192 -2.83 28.62 -7.06
CA LEU A 192 -2.36 29.92 -7.54
C LEU A 192 -1.01 30.29 -6.93
N GLU A 193 -0.88 30.20 -5.60
CA GLU A 193 0.38 30.42 -4.86
C GLU A 193 1.49 29.44 -5.29
N ALA A 194 1.11 28.24 -5.73
CA ALA A 194 2.03 27.24 -6.26
C ALA A 194 2.37 27.43 -7.76
N GLY A 195 1.90 28.51 -8.39
CA GLY A 195 2.30 28.94 -9.72
C GLY A 195 1.37 28.55 -10.87
N MET A 196 0.14 28.08 -10.60
CA MET A 196 -0.88 27.90 -11.65
C MET A 196 -1.59 29.23 -11.96
N SER A 197 -2.00 29.45 -13.21
CA SER A 197 -2.92 30.56 -13.54
C SER A 197 -4.38 30.21 -13.21
N ILE A 198 -5.24 31.22 -13.14
CA ILE A 198 -6.69 31.04 -12.90
C ILE A 198 -7.32 30.18 -14.01
N GLU A 199 -6.91 30.38 -15.26
CA GLU A 199 -7.39 29.62 -16.41
C GLU A 199 -6.94 28.16 -16.31
N GLN A 200 -5.69 27.92 -15.89
CA GLN A 200 -5.16 26.58 -15.70
C GLN A 200 -5.90 25.83 -14.58
N ILE A 201 -6.22 26.52 -13.48
CA ILE A 201 -6.99 25.95 -12.36
C ILE A 201 -8.38 25.57 -12.83
N LYS A 202 -9.10 26.48 -13.51
CA LYS A 202 -10.44 26.21 -14.06
C LYS A 202 -10.42 25.02 -15.01
N GLU A 203 -9.49 25.00 -15.97
CA GLU A 203 -9.36 23.90 -16.94
C GLU A 203 -9.05 22.57 -16.25
N ARG A 204 -8.15 22.55 -15.26
CA ARG A 204 -7.80 21.32 -14.54
C ARG A 204 -8.96 20.79 -13.70
N LYS A 205 -9.69 21.67 -13.01
CA LYS A 205 -10.88 21.32 -12.21
C LYS A 205 -11.98 20.74 -13.09
N SER A 206 -12.33 21.41 -14.19
CA SER A 206 -13.34 20.90 -15.13
C SER A 206 -12.93 19.54 -15.72
N TYR A 207 -11.66 19.38 -16.09
CA TYR A 207 -11.15 18.11 -16.59
C TYR A 207 -11.30 16.97 -15.58
N ILE A 208 -10.87 17.16 -14.33
CA ILE A 208 -10.92 16.07 -13.33
C ILE A 208 -12.35 15.79 -12.87
N GLU A 209 -13.21 16.80 -12.83
CA GLU A 209 -14.63 16.63 -12.56
C GLU A 209 -15.31 15.79 -13.64
N GLU A 210 -15.04 16.07 -14.92
CA GLU A 210 -15.56 15.29 -16.05
C GLU A 210 -15.07 13.84 -16.00
N VAL A 211 -13.77 13.62 -15.81
CA VAL A 211 -13.17 12.28 -15.65
C VAL A 211 -13.81 11.53 -14.48
N CYS A 212 -13.96 12.17 -13.32
CA CYS A 212 -14.54 11.52 -12.14
C CYS A 212 -16.02 11.23 -12.35
N LYS A 213 -16.77 12.09 -13.02
CA LYS A 213 -18.18 11.85 -13.34
C LYS A 213 -18.35 10.68 -14.30
N GLU A 214 -17.59 10.65 -15.40
CA GLU A 214 -17.62 9.54 -16.38
C GLU A 214 -17.30 8.19 -15.74
N ARG A 215 -16.34 8.17 -14.81
CA ARG A 215 -15.87 6.96 -14.13
C ARG A 215 -16.59 6.67 -12.81
N LYS A 216 -17.63 7.46 -12.46
CA LYS A 216 -18.40 7.33 -11.21
C LYS A 216 -17.52 7.38 -9.95
N LEU A 217 -16.56 8.30 -9.92
CA LEU A 217 -15.61 8.53 -8.83
C LEU A 217 -15.95 9.75 -7.96
N SER A 218 -16.95 10.55 -8.36
CA SER A 218 -17.42 11.74 -7.65
C SER A 218 -18.83 11.57 -7.06
N GLU A 219 -19.23 10.35 -6.68
CA GLU A 219 -20.55 10.11 -6.08
C GLU A 219 -20.60 10.65 -4.64
N HIS A 220 -21.14 11.86 -4.44
CA HIS A 220 -21.09 12.56 -3.15
C HIS A 220 -21.67 11.76 -1.98
N LYS A 221 -22.71 10.95 -2.23
CA LYS A 221 -23.27 10.05 -1.21
C LYS A 221 -22.21 9.07 -0.70
N LEU A 222 -21.51 8.40 -1.62
CA LEU A 222 -20.45 7.45 -1.28
C LEU A 222 -19.24 8.16 -0.64
N LEU A 223 -18.87 9.35 -1.11
CA LEU A 223 -17.79 10.14 -0.50
C LEU A 223 -18.11 10.52 0.96
N LYS A 224 -19.36 10.91 1.26
CA LYS A 224 -19.83 11.22 2.62
C LYS A 224 -19.86 9.97 3.50
N GLU A 225 -20.46 8.89 3.01
CA GLU A 225 -20.53 7.60 3.72
C GLU A 225 -19.15 7.05 4.09
N ASN A 226 -18.16 7.27 3.22
CA ASN A 226 -16.77 6.86 3.45
C ASN A 226 -15.90 7.93 4.13
N ARG A 227 -16.52 8.96 4.74
CA ARG A 227 -15.82 9.99 5.55
C ARG A 227 -14.73 10.75 4.77
N MET A 228 -14.92 10.96 3.46
CA MET A 228 -13.99 11.70 2.60
C MET A 228 -14.34 13.18 2.50
N ILE A 229 -15.64 13.50 2.54
CA ILE A 229 -16.15 14.88 2.49
C ILE A 229 -17.21 15.12 3.57
N ASP A 230 -17.39 16.38 3.98
CA ASP A 230 -18.45 16.80 4.90
C ASP A 230 -19.79 17.07 4.20
N ASN A 231 -20.79 17.49 4.98
CA ASN A 231 -22.11 17.84 4.46
C ASN A 231 -22.09 19.05 3.51
N ASN A 232 -21.07 19.90 3.61
CA ASN A 232 -20.82 21.06 2.74
C ASN A 232 -19.87 20.72 1.58
N GLU A 233 -19.62 19.42 1.34
CA GLU A 233 -18.83 18.91 0.23
C GLU A 233 -17.35 19.31 0.27
N ASN A 234 -16.83 19.64 1.46
CA ASN A 234 -15.41 19.89 1.66
C ASN A 234 -14.71 18.59 2.02
N THR A 235 -13.51 18.37 1.48
CA THR A 235 -12.67 17.23 1.88
C THR A 235 -12.31 17.33 3.36
N VAL A 236 -12.47 16.22 4.07
CA VAL A 236 -12.18 16.10 5.51
C VAL A 236 -11.18 14.98 5.79
N CYS A 237 -10.51 15.05 6.93
CA CYS A 237 -9.76 13.90 7.44
C CYS A 237 -10.73 12.79 7.87
N PRO A 238 -10.56 11.54 7.40
CA PRO A 238 -11.46 10.45 7.77
C PRO A 238 -11.55 10.19 9.27
N LEU A 239 -10.46 10.38 10.02
CA LEU A 239 -10.46 10.12 11.47
C LEU A 239 -11.07 11.28 12.27
N CYS A 240 -10.47 12.48 12.23
CA CYS A 240 -10.90 13.61 13.06
C CYS A 240 -12.04 14.45 12.46
N LEU A 241 -12.43 14.21 11.20
CA LEU A 241 -13.50 14.92 10.48
C LEU A 241 -13.26 16.42 10.25
N GLU A 242 -12.07 16.93 10.59
CA GLU A 242 -11.70 18.31 10.27
C GLU A 242 -11.53 18.52 8.76
N LYS A 243 -11.94 19.71 8.29
CA LYS A 243 -11.73 20.15 6.91
C LYS A 243 -10.25 20.22 6.58
N LEU A 244 -9.86 19.60 5.48
CA LEU A 244 -8.47 19.65 5.02
C LEU A 244 -8.20 20.95 4.27
N LYS A 245 -7.02 21.51 4.54
CA LYS A 245 -6.45 22.61 3.79
C LYS A 245 -5.56 22.05 2.68
N GLY A 246 -5.74 22.54 1.47
CA GLY A 246 -4.89 22.30 0.31
C GLY A 246 -3.44 22.66 0.59
N ILE A 247 -3.16 23.67 1.42
CA ILE A 247 -1.79 24.05 1.78
C ILE A 247 -1.03 22.89 2.44
N GLY A 248 -1.73 22.03 3.18
CA GLY A 248 -1.17 20.85 3.86
C GLY A 248 -0.61 19.78 2.92
N PHE A 249 -0.86 19.89 1.62
CA PHE A 249 -0.25 19.05 0.58
C PHE A 249 1.11 19.57 0.11
N LEU A 250 1.36 20.86 0.33
CA LEU A 250 2.55 21.58 -0.12
C LEU A 250 3.44 22.02 1.05
N SER A 251 2.90 22.14 2.26
CA SER A 251 3.64 22.43 3.49
C SER A 251 4.25 21.16 4.09
N ARG A 252 5.47 21.31 4.61
CA ARG A 252 6.13 20.30 5.44
C ARG A 252 5.68 20.52 6.89
N LEU A 253 5.54 19.44 7.66
CA LEU A 253 5.17 19.52 9.07
C LEU A 253 6.17 20.40 9.85
N VAL A 254 5.63 21.40 10.57
CA VAL A 254 6.42 22.21 11.51
C VAL A 254 6.80 21.31 12.69
N GLN A 255 8.09 21.31 13.07
CA GLN A 255 8.56 20.53 14.20
C GLN A 255 8.05 21.14 15.51
N ALA A 256 7.72 20.28 16.48
CA ALA A 256 7.46 20.74 17.84
C ALA A 256 8.71 21.44 18.39
N GLU A 257 8.51 22.55 19.09
CA GLU A 257 9.59 23.32 19.70
C GLU A 257 10.48 22.41 20.58
N GLY A 258 11.80 22.45 20.36
CA GLY A 258 12.77 21.60 21.05
C GLY A 258 13.00 20.20 20.47
N ARG A 259 12.30 19.77 19.40
CA ARG A 259 12.59 18.53 18.67
C ARG A 259 13.29 18.80 17.34
N ILE A 260 14.52 18.33 17.19
CA ILE A 260 15.24 18.30 15.90
C ILE A 260 15.10 16.90 15.31
N VAL A 261 14.26 16.75 14.28
CA VAL A 261 14.17 15.51 13.49
C VAL A 261 14.88 15.71 12.15
N PRO A 262 15.84 14.86 11.75
CA PRO A 262 16.57 15.03 10.48
C PRO A 262 15.68 14.88 9.24
N ASP A 263 14.60 14.09 9.32
CA ASP A 263 13.67 13.87 8.22
C ASP A 263 12.54 14.91 8.19
N LEU A 264 12.71 15.93 7.36
CA LEU A 264 11.75 17.01 7.12
C LEU A 264 10.81 16.74 5.93
N THR A 265 10.71 15.49 5.43
CA THR A 265 10.03 15.20 4.16
C THR A 265 8.53 14.90 4.28
N VAL A 266 7.98 14.86 5.50
CA VAL A 266 6.58 14.52 5.76
C VAL A 266 5.68 15.76 5.66
N THR A 267 4.67 15.68 4.79
CA THR A 267 3.62 16.70 4.65
C THR A 267 2.51 16.50 5.69
N GLU A 268 1.78 17.57 6.00
CA GLU A 268 0.68 17.54 6.98
C GLU A 268 -0.43 16.58 6.57
N ILE A 269 -0.73 16.50 5.27
CA ILE A 269 -1.73 15.60 4.72
C ILE A 269 -1.06 14.37 4.12
N ASN A 270 -1.61 13.18 4.30
CA ASN A 270 -1.14 11.91 3.73
C ASN A 270 -2.30 11.08 3.16
N LEU A 271 -1.96 10.09 2.32
CA LEU A 271 -2.92 9.09 1.86
C LEU A 271 -3.48 8.33 3.05
N PHE A 272 -4.79 8.18 3.13
CA PHE A 272 -5.49 7.54 4.24
C PHE A 272 -6.34 6.38 3.69
N HIS A 273 -6.16 5.18 4.23
CA HIS A 273 -7.04 4.04 3.95
C HIS A 273 -8.19 4.06 4.97
N ILE A 274 -9.43 4.20 4.51
CA ILE A 274 -10.61 4.26 5.38
C ILE A 274 -10.87 2.89 6.02
N LYS A 275 -10.76 1.84 5.21
CA LYS A 275 -10.58 0.45 5.63
C LYS A 275 -9.15 0.04 5.29
N GLU A 276 -8.44 -0.46 6.29
CA GLU A 276 -7.06 -0.94 6.20
C GLU A 276 -6.88 -2.05 5.15
N LEU A 277 -5.65 -2.22 4.68
CA LEU A 277 -5.33 -3.29 3.75
C LEU A 277 -5.38 -4.64 4.48
N ARG A 278 -6.17 -5.58 3.96
CA ARG A 278 -6.31 -6.95 4.49
C ARG A 278 -6.26 -7.97 3.37
N THR A 279 -5.70 -9.13 3.65
CA THR A 279 -5.69 -10.29 2.73
C THR A 279 -7.11 -10.65 2.32
N GLY A 280 -7.33 -10.81 1.00
CA GLY A 280 -8.63 -11.07 0.40
C GLY A 280 -9.56 -9.86 0.25
N ALA A 281 -9.28 -8.72 0.88
CA ALA A 281 -10.16 -7.54 0.81
C ALA A 281 -9.85 -6.59 -0.35
N PHE A 282 -8.59 -6.54 -0.79
CA PHE A 282 -8.08 -5.66 -1.87
C PHE A 282 -8.55 -4.21 -1.71
N ASN A 283 -8.24 -3.63 -0.55
CA ASN A 283 -8.81 -2.35 -0.11
C ASN A 283 -8.13 -1.11 -0.74
N HIS A 284 -7.12 -1.26 -1.59
CA HIS A 284 -6.58 -0.13 -2.35
C HIS A 284 -7.46 0.17 -3.58
N LYS A 285 -8.59 0.84 -3.36
CA LYS A 285 -9.62 1.08 -4.38
C LYS A 285 -10.36 2.41 -4.14
N PRO A 286 -11.06 2.96 -5.16
CA PRO A 286 -11.92 4.13 -4.99
C PRO A 286 -12.92 3.94 -3.86
N TYR A 287 -13.32 5.05 -3.25
CA TYR A 287 -14.19 5.11 -2.07
C TYR A 287 -13.61 4.44 -0.81
N ASN A 288 -12.37 3.97 -0.84
CA ASN A 288 -11.64 3.55 0.35
C ASN A 288 -10.34 4.35 0.59
N LEU A 289 -9.93 5.19 -0.36
CA LEU A 289 -8.76 6.06 -0.24
C LEU A 289 -9.18 7.52 -0.10
N GLY A 290 -8.78 8.14 0.99
CA GLY A 290 -8.97 9.57 1.23
C GLY A 290 -7.66 10.29 1.49
N TRP A 291 -7.78 11.58 1.73
CA TRP A 291 -6.70 12.37 2.33
C TRP A 291 -6.95 12.52 3.82
N GLY A 292 -5.91 12.52 4.64
CA GLY A 292 -6.07 12.74 6.08
C GLY A 292 -4.80 13.29 6.71
N HIS A 293 -4.93 13.83 7.91
CA HIS A 293 -3.78 14.33 8.65
C HIS A 293 -2.77 13.22 8.93
N HIS A 294 -1.47 13.56 8.88
CA HIS A 294 -0.39 12.63 9.17
C HIS A 294 -0.53 11.97 10.54
N HIS A 295 -0.75 12.78 11.59
CA HIS A 295 -0.90 12.27 12.95
C HIS A 295 -2.12 11.34 13.09
N CYS A 296 -3.24 11.67 12.44
CA CYS A 296 -4.42 10.81 12.41
C CYS A 296 -4.13 9.46 11.76
N ASN A 297 -3.38 9.46 10.65
CA ASN A 297 -3.00 8.24 9.95
C ASN A 297 -2.07 7.37 10.80
N VAL A 298 -1.10 7.98 11.48
CA VAL A 298 -0.17 7.30 12.39
C VAL A 298 -0.90 6.62 13.54
N VAL A 299 -1.88 7.29 14.15
CA VAL A 299 -2.67 6.72 15.24
C VAL A 299 -3.60 5.61 14.76
N CYS A 300 -4.22 5.78 13.57
CA CYS A 300 -5.13 4.78 13.01
C CYS A 300 -4.43 3.48 12.59
N LYS A 301 -3.21 3.60 12.01
CA LYS A 301 -2.37 2.47 11.57
C LYS A 301 -3.20 1.37 10.87
N ASP A 302 -2.93 0.11 11.21
CA ASP A 302 -3.66 -1.07 10.71
C ASP A 302 -4.89 -1.44 11.56
N SER A 303 -5.23 -0.63 12.57
CA SER A 303 -6.39 -0.89 13.44
C SER A 303 -7.71 -0.48 12.78
N GLY A 304 -7.67 0.40 11.79
CA GLY A 304 -8.87 0.94 11.16
C GLY A 304 -9.57 2.01 12.02
N ILE A 305 -10.41 2.82 11.37
CA ILE A 305 -11.00 4.01 11.99
C ILE A 305 -11.87 3.64 13.20
N ILE A 306 -12.73 2.64 13.06
CA ILE A 306 -13.72 2.31 14.09
C ILE A 306 -13.07 1.78 15.37
N ASP A 307 -12.11 0.87 15.26
CA ASP A 307 -11.45 0.32 16.45
C ASP A 307 -10.49 1.34 17.08
N THR A 308 -9.91 2.25 16.28
CA THR A 308 -9.17 3.41 16.79
C THR A 308 -10.06 4.32 17.64
N LEU A 309 -11.27 4.65 17.18
CA LEU A 309 -12.20 5.49 17.94
C LEU A 309 -12.67 4.82 19.23
N LYS A 310 -12.94 3.50 19.20
CA LYS A 310 -13.24 2.73 20.43
C LYS A 310 -12.10 2.78 21.43
N TRP A 311 -10.86 2.59 20.96
CA TRP A 311 -9.67 2.64 21.80
C TRP A 311 -9.44 4.03 22.40
N MET A 312 -9.59 5.09 21.60
CA MET A 312 -9.52 6.48 22.08
C MET A 312 -10.55 6.74 23.18
N LYS A 313 -11.80 6.29 22.99
CA LYS A 313 -12.85 6.41 24.00
C LYS A 313 -12.46 5.74 25.31
N ILE A 314 -11.93 4.51 25.26
CA ILE A 314 -11.47 3.78 26.44
C ILE A 314 -10.37 4.55 27.19
N ILE A 315 -9.43 5.18 26.46
CA ILE A 315 -8.37 5.98 27.07
C ILE A 315 -8.96 7.20 27.78
N VAL A 316 -9.84 7.95 27.13
CA VAL A 316 -10.48 9.13 27.72
C VAL A 316 -11.27 8.73 28.97
N ASP A 317 -12.09 7.69 28.88
CA ASP A 317 -12.91 7.21 30.00
C ASP A 317 -12.03 6.79 31.20
N LYS A 318 -10.89 6.13 30.96
CA LYS A 318 -9.94 5.77 32.02
C LYS A 318 -9.31 6.99 32.71
N ASN A 319 -8.89 8.00 31.95
CA ASN A 319 -8.26 9.19 32.53
C ASN A 319 -9.27 10.05 33.31
N LEU A 320 -10.52 10.13 32.83
CA LEU A 320 -11.62 10.77 33.57
C LEU A 320 -11.89 10.05 34.90
N ASN A 321 -11.86 8.71 34.92
CA ASN A 321 -12.04 7.93 36.15
C ASN A 321 -10.90 8.14 37.17
N GLU A 322 -9.70 8.49 36.70
CA GLU A 322 -8.56 8.89 37.54
C GLU A 322 -8.60 10.40 37.93
N GLY A 323 -9.63 11.14 37.50
CA GLY A 323 -9.84 12.54 37.88
C GLY A 323 -9.10 13.57 37.02
N ILE A 324 -8.65 13.21 35.80
CA ILE A 324 -8.00 14.14 34.88
C ILE A 324 -9.06 14.94 34.09
N GLU A 325 -8.90 16.26 34.03
CA GLU A 325 -9.73 17.19 33.23
C GLU A 325 -8.97 17.62 31.95
N PHE A 326 -9.68 17.74 30.81
CA PHE A 326 -9.12 17.99 29.48
C PHE A 326 -9.37 19.41 28.96
#